data_AF-A0A5C0XND0-F1
#
_entry.id   AF-A0A5C0XND0-F1
#
_cell.length_a   1.000
_cell.length_b   1.000
_cell.length_c   1.000
_cell.angle_alpha   90.00
_cell.angle_beta   90.00
_cell.angle_gamma   90.00
#
_symmetry.space_group_name_H-M   'P 1'
#
loop_
_entity.id
_entity.type
_entity.pdbx_description
1 polymer ?
#
loop_
_entity_poly.entity_id
_entity_poly.type
_entity_poly.pdbx_seq_one_letter_code
_entity_poly.pdbx_strand_id
1 'polypeptide(L)' 'MKKIKVLVNEDKCYLCGGCAGVCPALAIRVSSSWQFFEDKCISCMICIKACPVGALSYEEVAQ' A
#
# COMPACT_ATOMS: atom_id res chain seq x y z
N MET A 1 -11.08 -1.69 15.97
CA MET A 1 -10.10 -0.77 15.35
C MET A 1 -10.48 -0.65 13.88
N LYS A 2 -10.54 0.55 13.31
CA LYS A 2 -10.90 0.71 11.90
C LYS A 2 -9.77 0.15 11.03
N LYS A 3 -10.06 -0.83 10.17
CA LYS A 3 -9.11 -1.36 9.18
C LYS A 3 -9.22 -0.57 7.88
N ILE A 4 -8.11 -0.56 7.12
CA ILE A 4 -8.07 0.03 5.78
C ILE A 4 -7.54 -0.99 4.78
N LYS A 5 -7.99 -0.85 3.54
CA LYS A 5 -7.41 -1.53 2.39
C LYS A 5 -6.72 -0.52 1.49
N VAL A 6 -5.48 -0.81 1.11
CA VAL A 6 -4.69 0.05 0.23
C VAL A 6 -4.99 -0.34 -1.21
N LEU A 7 -5.31 0.67 -2.03
CA LEU A 7 -5.59 0.51 -3.45
C LEU A 7 -4.43 1.11 -4.25
N VAL A 8 -4.10 0.48 -5.39
CA VAL A 8 -3.07 0.94 -6.33
C VAL A 8 -3.71 1.38 -7.64
N ASN A 9 -3.32 2.54 -8.14
CA ASN A 9 -3.59 2.97 -9.51
C ASN A 9 -2.47 2.43 -10.41
N GLU A 10 -2.80 1.46 -11.26
CA GLU A 10 -1.84 0.77 -12.11
C GLU A 10 -1.28 1.66 -13.23
N ASP A 11 -2.03 2.66 -13.70
CA ASP A 11 -1.55 3.60 -14.72
C ASP A 11 -0.42 4.51 -14.21
N LYS A 12 -0.41 4.80 -12.91
CA LYS A 12 0.63 5.62 -12.27
C LYS A 12 1.76 4.78 -11.68
N CYS A 13 1.48 3.54 -11.28
CA CYS A 13 2.43 2.70 -10.59
C CYS A 13 3.45 2.10 -11.57
N TYR A 14 4.74 2.43 -11.40
CA TYR A 14 5.84 1.88 -12.19
C TYR A 14 6.66 0.83 -11.41
N LEU A 15 6.05 0.20 -10.39
CA LEU A 15 6.63 -0.90 -9.59
C LEU A 15 8.00 -0.59 -8.95
N CYS A 16 8.23 0.65 -8.49
CA CYS A 16 9.51 1.05 -7.90
C CYS A 16 9.84 0.41 -6.53
N GLY A 17 8.87 -0.21 -5.87
CA GLY A 17 9.07 -0.87 -4.57
C GLY A 17 9.19 0.07 -3.36
N GLY A 18 9.16 1.39 -3.53
CA GLY A 18 9.31 2.34 -2.42
C GLY A 18 8.27 2.14 -1.30
N CYS A 19 7.02 1.86 -1.66
CA CYS A 19 5.95 1.55 -0.69
C CYS A 19 6.20 0.26 0.12
N ALA A 20 6.81 -0.76 -0.48
CA ALA A 20 7.21 -1.99 0.21
C ALA A 20 8.38 -1.71 1.16
N GLY A 21 9.37 -0.93 0.72
CA GLY A 21 10.54 -0.58 1.53
C GLY A 21 10.22 0.23 2.79
N VAL A 22 9.22 1.12 2.73
CA VAL A 22 8.81 1.91 3.91
C VAL A 22 7.78 1.21 4.80
N CYS A 23 7.26 0.05 4.42
CA CYS A 23 6.17 -0.60 5.16
C CYS A 23 6.73 -1.36 6.37
N PRO A 24 6.51 -0.88 7.63
CA PRO A 24 7.07 -1.55 8.81
C PRO A 24 6.44 -2.92 9.08
N ALA A 25 5.21 -3.15 8.57
CA ALA A 25 4.48 -4.39 8.75
C ALA A 25 4.66 -5.39 7.60
N LEU A 26 5.47 -5.04 6.58
CA LEU A 26 5.66 -5.85 5.38
C LEU A 26 4.33 -6.26 4.71
N ALA A 27 3.36 -5.34 4.73
CA ALA A 27 2.02 -5.53 4.19
C ALA A 27 1.94 -5.28 2.68
N ILE A 28 3.04 -4.90 2.03
CA ILE A 28 3.12 -4.66 0.58
C ILE A 28 4.31 -5.44 0.02
N ARG A 29 4.10 -6.10 -1.13
CA ARG A 29 5.17 -6.69 -1.94
C ARG A 29 5.11 -6.10 -3.34
N VAL A 30 6.29 -5.79 -3.88
CA VAL A 30 6.45 -5.34 -5.26
C VAL A 30 7.49 -6.23 -5.92
N SER A 31 7.11 -6.89 -7.01
CA SER A 31 8.01 -7.67 -7.86
C SER A 31 7.62 -7.44 -9.33
N SER A 32 7.14 -8.48 -10.03
CA SER A 32 6.48 -8.35 -11.33
C SER A 32 5.06 -7.77 -11.22
N SER A 33 4.52 -7.69 -10.01
CA SER A 33 3.23 -7.07 -9.71
C SER A 33 3.24 -6.42 -8.31
N TRP A 34 2.21 -5.62 -8.04
CA TRP A 34 1.96 -5.02 -6.74
C TRP A 34 0.96 -5.87 -5.95
N GLN A 35 1.27 -6.19 -4.69
CA GLN A 35 0.44 -7.02 -3.83
C GLN A 35 0.29 -6.40 -2.45
N PHE A 36 -0.91 -6.48 -1.87
CA PHE A 36 -1.24 -5.97 -0.54
C PHE A 36 -1.81 -7.09 0.35
N PHE A 37 -1.30 -7.16 1.59
CA PHE A 37 -1.66 -8.13 2.61
C PHE A 37 -2.42 -7.42 3.74
N GLU A 38 -3.74 -7.44 3.67
CA GLU A 38 -4.63 -6.69 4.58
C GLU A 38 -4.51 -7.17 6.04
N ASP A 39 -4.24 -8.45 6.25
CA ASP A 39 -4.01 -9.08 7.55
C ASP A 39 -2.80 -8.51 8.29
N LYS A 40 -1.79 -8.04 7.54
CA LYS A 40 -0.56 -7.44 8.09
C LYS A 40 -0.65 -5.93 8.26
N CYS A 41 -1.59 -5.27 7.58
CA CYS A 41 -1.64 -3.82 7.57
C CYS A 41 -2.03 -3.24 8.95
N ILE A 42 -1.17 -2.38 9.51
CA ILE A 42 -1.42 -1.66 10.77
C ILE A 42 -2.08 -0.28 10.56
N SER A 43 -2.59 0.00 9.36
CA SER A 43 -3.30 1.24 9.01
C SER A 43 -2.52 2.54 9.24
N CYS A 44 -1.18 2.51 9.11
CA CYS A 44 -0.31 3.68 9.36
C CYS A 44 -0.20 4.68 8.19
N MET A 45 -0.66 4.30 6.98
CA MET A 45 -0.69 5.15 5.77
C MET A 45 0.69 5.66 5.27
N ILE A 46 1.82 5.18 5.80
CA ILE A 46 3.15 5.64 5.38
C ILE A 46 3.44 5.33 3.90
N CYS A 47 2.97 4.20 3.39
CA CYS A 47 3.15 3.81 1.98
C CYS A 47 2.49 4.82 1.02
N ILE A 48 1.34 5.36 1.40
CA ILE A 48 0.58 6.34 0.61
C ILE A 48 1.38 7.64 0.50
N LYS A 49 1.89 8.14 1.64
CA LYS A 49 2.72 9.35 1.68
C LYS A 49 4.05 9.19 0.95
N ALA A 50 4.63 7.98 0.98
CA ALA A 50 5.92 7.71 0.37
C ALA A 50 5.87 7.51 -1.15
N CYS A 51 4.68 7.33 -1.75
CA CYS A 51 4.58 7.08 -3.19
C CYS A 51 4.89 8.37 -3.99
N PRO A 52 6.01 8.43 -4.73
CA PRO A 52 6.45 9.67 -5.39
C PRO A 52 5.52 10.11 -6.54
N VAL A 53 4.74 9.17 -7.07
CA VAL A 53 3.81 9.38 -8.19
C VAL A 53 2.34 9.42 -7.74
N GLY A 54 2.08 9.35 -6.43
CA GLY A 54 0.72 9.38 -5.88
C GLY A 54 -0.17 8.25 -6.42
N ALA A 55 0.39 7.05 -6.60
CA ALA A 55 -0.33 5.90 -7.13
C ALA A 55 -1.15 5.12 -6.08
N LEU A 56 -1.00 5.43 -4.78
CA LEU A 56 -1.65 4.69 -3.70
C LEU A 56 -2.77 5.51 -3.05
N SER A 57 -3.85 4.83 -2.68
CA SER A 57 -4.99 5.38 -1.91
C SER A 57 -5.50 4.34 -0.91
N TYR A 58 -6.54 4.67 -0.12
CA TYR A 58 -7.13 3.75 0.84
C TYR A 58 -8.66 3.85 0.88
N GLU A 59 -9.29 2.75 1.26
CA GLU A 59 -10.72 2.66 1.60
C GLU A 59 -10.88 2.14 3.04
N GLU A 60 -11.88 2.65 3.78
CA GLU A 60 -12.25 2.08 5.08
C GLU A 60 -12.91 0.72 4.85
N VAL A 61 -12.42 -0.32 5.53
CA VAL A 61 -13.05 -1.64 5.49
C VAL A 61 -13.94 -1.74 6.71
N ALA A 62 -15.26 -1.79 6.49
CA ALA A 62 -16.19 -2.15 7.54
C ALA A 62 -15.94 -3.62 7.90
N GLN A 63 -15.54 -3.88 9.15
CA GLN A 63 -15.61 -5.23 9.72
C GLN A 63 -17.05 -5.54 10.13
#